data_AF-A0A1V6H8K1-F1
#
_entry.id   AF-A0A1V6H8K1-F1
#
_cell.length_a   1.000
_cell.length_b   1.000
_cell.length_c   1.000
_cell.angle_alpha   90.00
_cell.angle_beta   90.00
_cell.angle_gamma   90.00
#
_symmetry.space_group_name_H-M   'P 1'
#
loop_
_entity.id
_entity.type
_entity.pdbx_description
1 polymer ?
#
loop_
_entity_poly.entity_id
_entity_poly.type
_entity_poly.pdbx_seq_one_letter_code
_entity_poly.pdbx_strand_id
1 'polypeptide(L)'
;MWKAMNISDGLWGVSVKQTRWPFISSLCYEFINTTDQSGSFHDKDGLVFGGDDNYFNNSVYRNGWNSFYRTIGTPFITSPIYNADGSIATLNNRTMAHHIGLKGNIYGYRYRTLVTYAENYGLYNDGDALKSTNTAILLEVKKQFPKAWNLDFSLAFGADIGSQFGNSYSVMFSVTKRGIIKIKTKNEKLESKIKTKHNK
;
A
#
# COMPACT_ATOMS: atom_id res chain seq x y z
N MET A 1 -12.33 -35.52 -12.87
CA MET A 1 -12.28 -34.16 -13.46
C MET A 1 -11.70 -33.27 -12.37
N TRP A 2 -10.45 -32.82 -12.50
CA TRP A 2 -9.79 -32.01 -11.47
C TRP A 2 -10.47 -30.63 -11.46
N LYS A 3 -11.31 -30.36 -10.45
CA LYS A 3 -11.74 -28.99 -10.19
C LYS A 3 -10.53 -28.28 -9.58
N ALA A 4 -10.11 -27.17 -10.16
CA ALA A 4 -9.22 -26.27 -9.46
C ALA A 4 -9.94 -25.87 -8.16
N MET A 5 -9.36 -26.23 -7.03
CA MET A 5 -9.73 -25.65 -5.75
C MET A 5 -9.05 -24.26 -5.75
N ASN A 6 -9.73 -23.21 -5.29
CA ASN A 6 -9.22 -21.84 -5.22
C ASN A 6 -9.50 -20.99 -6.48
N ILE A 7 -10.55 -21.31 -7.25
CA ILE A 7 -10.95 -20.53 -8.45
C ILE A 7 -11.33 -19.09 -8.09
N SER A 8 -11.91 -18.90 -6.91
CA SER A 8 -12.33 -17.58 -6.44
C SER A 8 -11.21 -16.78 -5.80
N ASP A 9 -9.98 -17.30 -5.75
CA ASP A 9 -8.81 -16.60 -5.24
C ASP A 9 -8.06 -15.88 -6.36
N GLY A 10 -7.56 -14.68 -6.05
CA GLY A 10 -6.82 -13.88 -7.01
C GLY A 10 -6.96 -12.38 -6.80
N LEU A 11 -6.32 -11.65 -7.71
CA LEU A 11 -6.41 -10.20 -7.83
C LEU A 11 -6.95 -9.89 -9.22
N TRP A 12 -8.06 -9.17 -9.27
CA TRP A 12 -8.68 -8.69 -10.50
C TRP A 12 -8.78 -7.17 -10.46
N GLY A 13 -8.66 -6.53 -11.62
CA GLY A 13 -8.78 -5.09 -11.67
C GLY A 13 -9.06 -4.58 -13.06
N VAL A 14 -9.64 -3.39 -13.10
CA VAL A 14 -9.84 -2.60 -14.31
C VAL A 14 -9.29 -1.21 -14.08
N SER A 15 -8.60 -0.67 -15.08
CA SER A 15 -8.10 0.70 -15.03
C SER A 15 -8.40 1.43 -16.32
N VAL A 16 -8.81 2.69 -16.18
CA VAL A 16 -9.08 3.60 -17.28
C VAL A 16 -8.17 4.80 -17.14
N LYS A 17 -7.54 5.19 -18.25
CA LYS A 17 -6.68 6.36 -18.35
C LYS A 17 -7.10 7.17 -19.56
N GLN A 18 -7.16 8.49 -19.40
CA GLN A 18 -7.57 9.40 -20.48
C GLN A 18 -6.89 10.77 -20.33
N THR A 19 -6.88 11.54 -21.41
CA THR A 19 -6.23 12.87 -21.48
C THR A 19 -7.19 14.03 -21.76
N ARG A 20 -8.42 13.77 -22.22
CA ARG A 20 -9.41 14.79 -22.63
C ARG A 20 -9.98 15.57 -21.45
N TRP A 21 -10.17 14.93 -20.30
CA TRP A 21 -10.76 15.54 -19.11
C TRP A 21 -9.74 15.56 -17.96
N PRO A 22 -8.89 16.60 -17.85
CA PRO A 22 -7.75 16.61 -16.94
C PRO A 22 -8.14 16.48 -15.47
N PHE A 23 -9.36 16.90 -15.12
CA PHE A 23 -9.89 16.78 -13.77
C PHE A 23 -9.97 15.33 -13.30
N ILE A 24 -10.26 14.34 -14.17
CA ILE A 24 -10.30 12.90 -13.82
C ILE A 24 -9.44 12.09 -14.80
N SER A 25 -8.13 12.24 -14.75
CA SER A 25 -7.22 11.60 -15.71
C SER A 25 -7.16 10.06 -15.63
N SER A 26 -7.44 9.47 -14.46
CA SER A 26 -7.41 8.02 -14.28
C SER A 26 -8.31 7.54 -13.15
N LEU A 27 -8.96 6.40 -13.39
CA LEU A 27 -9.74 5.64 -12.42
C LEU A 27 -9.26 4.19 -12.44
N CYS A 28 -9.13 3.57 -11.27
CA CYS A 28 -8.78 2.17 -11.10
C CYS A 28 -9.69 1.56 -10.06
N TYR A 29 -10.13 0.34 -10.31
CA TYR A 29 -10.78 -0.52 -9.34
C TYR A 29 -10.05 -1.86 -9.32
N GLU A 30 -9.73 -2.35 -8.11
CA GLU A 30 -9.14 -3.65 -7.90
C GLU A 30 -9.94 -4.40 -6.83
N PHE A 31 -10.05 -5.71 -7.00
CA PHE A 31 -10.66 -6.65 -6.08
C PHE A 31 -9.67 -7.78 -5.83
N ILE A 32 -9.39 -8.07 -4.57
CA ILE A 32 -8.57 -9.20 -4.16
C ILE A 32 -9.40 -10.13 -3.28
N ASN A 33 -9.21 -11.43 -3.48
CA ASN A 33 -9.74 -12.46 -2.61
C ASN A 33 -8.69 -13.54 -2.36
N THR A 34 -8.51 -13.90 -1.09
CA THR A 34 -7.61 -14.99 -0.68
C THR A 34 -8.29 -15.97 0.28
N THR A 35 -9.63 -16.00 0.29
CA THR A 35 -10.43 -16.78 1.25
C THR A 35 -10.70 -18.22 0.81
N ASP A 36 -10.56 -18.53 -0.48
CA ASP A 36 -10.81 -19.85 -1.06
C ASP A 36 -9.53 -20.68 -1.02
N GLN A 37 -9.16 -21.18 0.17
CA GLN A 37 -7.93 -21.94 0.42
C GLN A 37 -8.20 -23.45 0.55
N SER A 38 -8.86 -24.03 -0.44
CA SER A 38 -9.22 -25.46 -0.51
C SER A 38 -10.12 -25.97 0.63
N GLY A 39 -10.73 -25.10 1.43
CA GLY A 39 -11.58 -25.46 2.57
C GLY A 39 -10.83 -25.54 3.90
N SER A 40 -11.54 -25.91 4.98
CA SER A 40 -11.01 -25.82 6.36
C SER A 40 -10.25 -27.05 6.86
N PHE A 41 -10.23 -28.15 6.09
CA PHE A 41 -9.69 -29.43 6.54
C PHE A 41 -8.67 -29.95 5.54
N HIS A 42 -7.44 -30.15 6.01
CA HIS A 42 -6.38 -30.75 5.20
C HIS A 42 -6.57 -32.25 5.01
N ASP A 43 -7.00 -32.94 6.08
CA ASP A 43 -7.39 -34.35 6.11
C ASP A 43 -8.78 -34.45 6.72
N LYS A 44 -9.70 -35.12 6.01
CA LYS A 44 -11.04 -35.44 6.51
C LYS A 44 -11.27 -36.94 6.34
N ASP A 45 -11.44 -37.63 7.46
CA ASP A 45 -11.72 -39.07 7.51
C ASP A 45 -10.63 -39.95 6.83
N GLY A 46 -9.36 -39.54 6.89
CA GLY A 46 -8.21 -40.28 6.36
C GLY A 46 -7.94 -40.06 4.86
N LEU A 47 -8.67 -39.11 4.26
CA LEU A 47 -8.50 -38.68 2.88
C LEU A 47 -7.90 -37.27 2.88
N VAL A 48 -6.72 -37.12 2.26
CA VAL A 48 -6.08 -35.81 2.05
C VAL A 48 -6.82 -35.09 0.93
N PHE A 49 -7.55 -34.03 1.29
CA PHE A 49 -8.38 -33.28 0.34
C PHE A 49 -7.69 -32.03 -0.22
N GLY A 50 -6.59 -31.57 0.39
CA GLY A 50 -6.18 -30.16 0.28
C GLY A 50 -7.13 -29.29 1.11
N GLY A 51 -6.62 -28.26 1.77
CA GLY A 51 -7.38 -27.51 2.77
C GLY A 51 -6.50 -26.98 3.90
N ASP A 52 -6.98 -25.90 4.51
CA ASP A 52 -6.20 -25.04 5.42
C ASP A 52 -4.84 -24.67 4.79
N ASP A 53 -4.87 -24.24 3.52
CA ASP A 53 -3.65 -24.04 2.73
C ASP A 53 -2.73 -22.97 3.34
N ASN A 54 -3.28 -22.08 4.18
CA ASN A 54 -2.55 -21.22 5.11
C ASN A 54 -1.40 -20.46 4.41
N TYR A 55 -1.70 -19.83 3.26
CA TYR A 55 -0.74 -19.37 2.25
C TYR A 55 0.51 -18.64 2.77
N PHE A 56 0.36 -17.78 3.78
CA PHE A 56 1.45 -16.97 4.32
C PHE A 56 2.22 -17.59 5.50
N ASN A 57 1.86 -18.80 5.95
CA ASN A 57 2.55 -19.53 7.01
C ASN A 57 3.19 -20.81 6.47
N ASN A 58 4.19 -21.32 7.19
CA ASN A 58 4.88 -22.55 6.81
C ASN A 58 5.45 -23.25 8.05
N SER A 59 5.43 -24.59 8.06
CA SER A 59 5.91 -25.39 9.19
C SER A 59 7.45 -25.46 9.30
N VAL A 60 8.16 -25.38 8.17
CA VAL A 60 9.63 -25.40 8.11
C VAL A 60 10.16 -23.98 8.32
N TYR A 61 9.66 -23.01 7.55
CA TYR A 61 9.96 -21.61 7.71
C TYR A 61 8.99 -21.00 8.73
N ARG A 62 9.35 -21.09 10.02
CA ARG A 62 8.49 -20.65 11.14
C ARG A 62 8.06 -19.18 11.08
N ASN A 63 8.85 -18.33 10.43
CA ASN A 63 8.49 -16.93 10.20
C ASN A 63 7.45 -16.78 9.07
N GLY A 64 7.12 -17.81 8.29
CA GLY A 64 6.22 -17.70 7.15
C GLY A 64 6.76 -16.81 6.03
N TRP A 65 5.86 -16.27 5.21
CA TRP A 65 6.17 -15.45 4.03
C TRP A 65 6.35 -13.96 4.38
N ASN A 66 7.30 -13.67 5.27
CA ASN A 66 7.63 -12.30 5.67
C ASN A 66 9.13 -12.03 5.76
N SER A 67 9.49 -10.74 5.78
CA SER A 67 10.84 -10.26 6.06
C SER A 67 10.78 -9.21 7.17
N PHE A 68 11.53 -9.40 8.25
CA PHE A 68 11.50 -8.53 9.43
C PHE A 68 10.08 -8.24 9.94
N TYR A 69 9.24 -9.30 10.06
CA TYR A 69 7.85 -9.23 10.50
C TYR A 69 6.91 -8.44 9.57
N ARG A 70 7.36 -8.16 8.33
CA ARG A 70 6.56 -7.49 7.29
C ARG A 70 6.28 -8.47 6.17
N THR A 71 5.00 -8.73 5.95
CA THR A 71 4.52 -9.63 4.90
C THR A 71 5.05 -9.23 3.54
N ILE A 72 5.44 -10.21 2.72
CA ILE A 72 5.91 -9.99 1.35
C ILE A 72 4.74 -10.21 0.39
N GLY A 73 4.52 -9.30 -0.56
CA GLY A 73 3.47 -9.45 -1.58
C GLY A 73 2.32 -8.47 -1.38
N THR A 74 1.14 -8.97 -1.00
CA THR A 74 -0.05 -8.13 -0.84
C THR A 74 -0.04 -7.34 0.48
N PRO A 75 -0.42 -6.05 0.47
CA PRO A 75 -0.51 -5.23 1.69
C PRO A 75 -1.75 -5.56 2.54
N PHE A 76 -2.69 -6.37 2.05
CA PHE A 76 -3.94 -6.69 2.74
C PHE A 76 -3.84 -7.88 3.70
N ILE A 77 -2.74 -8.62 3.62
CA ILE A 77 -2.40 -9.65 4.59
C ILE A 77 -1.63 -8.97 5.73
N THR A 78 -2.25 -8.95 6.91
CA THR A 78 -1.71 -8.21 8.05
C THR A 78 -0.34 -8.76 8.44
N SER A 79 0.64 -7.86 8.49
CA SER A 79 2.00 -8.19 8.88
C SER A 79 2.09 -8.59 10.36
N PRO A 80 2.87 -9.63 10.72
CA PRO A 80 3.01 -10.09 12.11
C PRO A 80 3.49 -9.02 13.09
N ILE A 81 4.14 -7.96 12.60
CA ILE A 81 4.51 -6.79 13.44
C ILE A 81 3.32 -6.15 14.17
N TYR A 82 2.08 -6.38 13.71
CA TYR A 82 0.85 -5.86 14.33
C TYR A 82 0.17 -6.86 15.28
N ASN A 83 0.74 -8.06 15.48
CA ASN A 83 0.16 -9.06 16.36
C ASN A 83 0.30 -8.62 17.83
N ALA A 84 -0.83 -8.52 18.53
CA ALA A 84 -0.85 -8.11 19.94
C ALA A 84 -0.17 -9.13 20.87
N ASP A 85 -0.13 -10.40 20.48
CA ASP A 85 0.51 -11.49 21.23
C ASP A 85 2.02 -11.61 20.97
N GLY A 86 2.57 -10.79 20.07
CA GLY A 86 3.98 -10.84 19.67
C GLY A 86 4.35 -12.08 18.84
N SER A 87 3.37 -12.84 18.36
CA SER A 87 3.62 -14.02 17.53
C SER A 87 4.27 -13.64 16.20
N ILE A 88 5.15 -14.52 15.72
CA ILE A 88 5.87 -14.36 14.46
C ILE A 88 5.07 -14.86 13.24
N ALA A 89 3.93 -15.51 13.51
CA ALA A 89 3.05 -16.09 12.50
C ALA A 89 2.14 -15.03 11.88
N THR A 90 1.74 -15.25 10.63
CA THR A 90 0.75 -14.42 9.95
C THR A 90 -0.64 -14.84 10.41
N LEU A 91 -1.22 -14.12 11.38
CA LEU A 91 -2.53 -14.44 11.95
C LEU A 91 -3.69 -14.11 11.00
N ASN A 92 -3.53 -13.12 10.13
CA ASN A 92 -4.50 -12.80 9.09
C ASN A 92 -4.03 -13.35 7.74
N ASN A 93 -4.47 -14.55 7.37
CA ASN A 93 -4.03 -15.23 6.15
C ASN A 93 -5.12 -15.25 5.05
N ARG A 94 -6.28 -14.67 5.35
CA ARG A 94 -7.46 -14.68 4.48
C ARG A 94 -8.08 -13.29 4.46
N THR A 95 -8.09 -12.65 3.31
CA THR A 95 -8.65 -11.30 3.16
C THR A 95 -9.42 -11.17 1.86
N MET A 96 -10.43 -10.32 1.90
CA MET A 96 -11.13 -9.83 0.73
C MET A 96 -11.07 -8.30 0.76
N ALA A 97 -10.65 -7.66 -0.32
CA ALA A 97 -10.57 -6.21 -0.35
C ALA A 97 -11.00 -5.60 -1.69
N HIS A 98 -11.65 -4.44 -1.58
CA HIS A 98 -12.06 -3.58 -2.67
C HIS A 98 -11.23 -2.31 -2.63
N HIS A 99 -10.54 -2.00 -3.74
CA HIS A 99 -9.68 -0.83 -3.85
C HIS A 99 -10.14 0.08 -4.99
N ILE A 100 -10.20 1.37 -4.73
CA ILE A 100 -10.52 2.41 -5.72
C ILE A 100 -9.40 3.45 -5.71
N GLY A 101 -8.86 3.73 -6.90
CA GLY A 101 -7.88 4.78 -7.12
C GLY A 101 -8.35 5.82 -8.13
N LEU A 102 -8.25 7.09 -7.78
CA LEU A 102 -8.63 8.22 -8.65
C LEU A 102 -7.46 9.23 -8.72
N LYS A 103 -7.14 9.71 -9.92
CA LYS A 103 -6.13 10.76 -10.11
C LYS A 103 -6.59 11.80 -11.11
N GLY A 104 -6.18 13.04 -10.86
CA GLY A 104 -6.53 14.15 -11.73
C GLY A 104 -5.64 15.37 -11.55
N ASN A 105 -5.97 16.43 -12.29
CA ASN A 105 -5.27 17.69 -12.27
C ASN A 105 -6.27 18.84 -12.38
N ILE A 106 -6.25 19.71 -11.37
CA ILE A 106 -7.08 20.92 -11.30
C ILE A 106 -6.13 22.12 -11.34
N TYR A 107 -6.11 22.90 -12.41
CA TYR A 107 -5.25 24.10 -12.55
C TYR A 107 -3.76 23.86 -12.18
N GLY A 108 -3.23 22.70 -12.54
CA GLY A 108 -1.86 22.25 -12.27
C GLY A 108 -1.63 21.68 -10.87
N TYR A 109 -2.65 21.62 -10.00
CA TYR A 109 -2.64 20.84 -8.77
C TYR A 109 -3.00 19.40 -9.11
N ARG A 110 -2.00 18.52 -9.09
CA ARG A 110 -2.19 17.10 -9.33
C ARG A 110 -2.67 16.47 -8.05
N TYR A 111 -3.78 15.75 -8.09
CA TYR A 111 -4.30 15.05 -6.93
C TYR A 111 -4.38 13.55 -7.16
N ARG A 112 -4.35 12.81 -6.06
CA ARG A 112 -4.51 11.36 -6.01
C ARG A 112 -5.32 10.98 -4.78
N THR A 113 -6.38 10.22 -5.00
CA THR A 113 -7.23 9.65 -3.96
C THR A 113 -7.17 8.15 -4.06
N LEU A 114 -6.92 7.47 -2.95
CA LEU A 114 -7.02 6.01 -2.84
C LEU A 114 -7.97 5.68 -1.69
N VAL A 115 -8.85 4.71 -1.90
CA VAL A 115 -9.74 4.18 -0.86
C VAL A 115 -9.71 2.67 -0.97
N THR A 116 -9.53 1.98 0.16
CA THR A 116 -9.62 0.53 0.23
C THR A 116 -10.52 0.15 1.38
N TYR A 117 -11.46 -0.76 1.15
CA TYR A 117 -12.15 -1.51 2.21
C TYR A 117 -11.65 -2.95 2.18
N ALA A 118 -11.20 -3.46 3.33
CA ALA A 118 -10.72 -4.83 3.49
C ALA A 118 -11.46 -5.51 4.63
N GLU A 119 -11.86 -6.75 4.39
CA GLU A 119 -12.35 -7.69 5.37
C GLU A 119 -11.27 -8.75 5.60
N ASN A 120 -10.93 -8.96 6.87
CA ASN A 120 -9.91 -9.91 7.29
C ASN A 120 -10.62 -11.04 8.00
N TYR A 121 -10.29 -12.27 7.61
CA TYR A 121 -10.93 -13.47 8.12
C TYR A 121 -10.00 -14.29 9.00
N GLY A 122 -8.72 -13.94 9.16
CA GLY A 122 -7.82 -14.69 10.04
C GLY A 122 -7.33 -16.02 9.43
N LEU A 123 -7.23 -17.05 10.27
CA LEU A 123 -6.84 -18.43 9.94
C LEU A 123 -8.08 -19.34 9.85
N TYR A 124 -7.95 -20.57 9.36
CA TYR A 124 -9.04 -21.53 9.61
C TYR A 124 -9.10 -21.91 11.09
N ASN A 125 -10.31 -22.17 11.58
CA ASN A 125 -10.61 -22.64 12.95
C ASN A 125 -10.39 -21.62 14.10
N ASP A 126 -10.17 -20.35 13.79
CA ASP A 126 -10.13 -19.24 14.77
C ASP A 126 -11.52 -18.66 15.10
N GLY A 127 -12.57 -19.12 14.40
CA GLY A 127 -13.93 -18.63 14.54
C GLY A 127 -14.08 -17.17 14.08
N ASP A 128 -14.55 -16.32 14.98
CA ASP A 128 -14.71 -14.88 14.74
C ASP A 128 -13.62 -14.04 15.43
N ALA A 129 -12.69 -14.66 16.16
CA ALA A 129 -11.75 -13.96 17.03
C ALA A 129 -10.76 -13.06 16.28
N LEU A 130 -10.37 -13.45 15.07
CA LEU A 130 -9.45 -12.68 14.20
C LEU A 130 -10.18 -11.95 13.06
N LYS A 131 -11.52 -12.04 13.00
CA LYS A 131 -12.29 -11.33 11.99
C LYS A 131 -12.26 -9.83 12.27
N SER A 132 -11.98 -9.06 11.24
CA SER A 132 -11.89 -7.61 11.38
C SER A 132 -12.13 -6.92 10.04
N THR A 133 -12.28 -5.60 10.09
CA THR A 133 -12.36 -4.77 8.90
C THR A 133 -11.37 -3.61 8.99
N ASN A 134 -10.95 -3.09 7.84
CA ASN A 134 -10.21 -1.84 7.74
C ASN A 134 -10.61 -1.07 6.49
N THR A 135 -10.84 0.24 6.66
CA THR A 135 -11.00 1.19 5.57
C THR A 135 -9.81 2.13 5.57
N ALA A 136 -8.96 2.03 4.54
CA ALA A 136 -7.81 2.90 4.34
C ALA A 136 -8.12 3.98 3.31
N ILE A 137 -7.81 5.24 3.61
CA ILE A 137 -8.04 6.41 2.76
C ILE A 137 -6.74 7.19 2.62
N LEU A 138 -6.41 7.59 1.40
CA LEU A 138 -5.32 8.53 1.12
C LEU A 138 -5.83 9.63 0.20
N LEU A 139 -5.61 10.88 0.60
CA LEU A 139 -5.82 12.07 -0.22
C LEU A 139 -4.48 12.81 -0.36
N GLU A 140 -4.01 13.00 -1.58
CA GLU A 140 -2.73 13.67 -1.85
C GLU A 140 -2.93 14.76 -2.91
N VAL A 141 -2.32 15.92 -2.69
CA VAL A 141 -2.24 17.03 -3.65
C VAL A 141 -0.79 17.47 -3.81
N LYS A 142 -0.34 17.59 -5.06
CA LYS A 142 1.03 17.94 -5.43
C LYS A 142 1.08 19.04 -6.49
N LYS A 143 1.90 20.06 -6.25
CA LYS A 143 2.14 21.19 -7.17
C LYS A 143 3.63 21.41 -7.38
N GLN A 144 4.02 21.60 -8.64
CA GLN A 144 5.38 21.99 -9.00
C GLN A 144 5.44 23.50 -9.18
N PHE A 145 6.52 24.11 -8.71
CA PHE A 145 6.84 25.52 -8.89
C PHE A 145 8.19 25.66 -9.60
N PRO A 146 8.23 25.63 -10.94
CA PRO A 146 9.46 25.70 -11.71
C PRO A 146 10.28 26.98 -11.42
N LYS A 147 9.58 28.11 -11.27
CA LYS A 147 10.20 29.43 -11.01
C LYS A 147 10.76 29.56 -9.59
N ALA A 148 10.24 28.81 -8.62
CA ALA A 148 10.70 28.80 -7.24
C ALA A 148 11.70 27.66 -7.01
N TRP A 149 12.89 27.80 -7.59
CA TRP A 149 13.97 26.81 -7.49
C TRP A 149 13.56 25.40 -7.96
N ASN A 150 12.57 25.27 -8.85
CA ASN A 150 12.07 24.00 -9.35
C ASN A 150 11.70 23.00 -8.23
N LEU A 151 10.96 23.47 -7.24
CA LEU A 151 10.48 22.68 -6.11
C LEU A 151 9.11 22.05 -6.42
N ASP A 152 8.91 20.82 -5.96
CA ASP A 152 7.59 20.23 -5.78
C ASP A 152 7.18 20.35 -4.32
N PHE A 153 5.94 20.73 -4.09
CA PHE A 153 5.28 20.62 -2.79
C PHE A 153 4.18 19.58 -2.86
N SER A 154 4.09 18.75 -1.82
CA SER A 154 3.04 17.75 -1.64
C SER A 154 2.44 17.87 -0.26
N LEU A 155 1.12 17.74 -0.18
CA LEU A 155 0.38 17.56 1.06
C LEU A 155 -0.45 16.29 0.91
N ALA A 156 -0.38 15.39 1.90
CA ALA A 156 -1.18 14.19 1.95
C ALA A 156 -1.87 14.05 3.30
N PHE A 157 -3.07 13.50 3.27
CA PHE A 157 -3.84 13.06 4.43
C PHE A 157 -4.11 11.56 4.29
N GLY A 158 -3.82 10.80 5.34
CA GLY A 158 -4.11 9.38 5.43
C GLY A 158 -5.06 9.08 6.59
N ALA A 159 -5.95 8.10 6.42
CA ALA A 159 -6.79 7.59 7.49
C ALA A 159 -6.93 6.07 7.38
N ASP A 160 -6.89 5.39 8.52
CA ASP A 160 -7.27 3.98 8.67
C ASP A 160 -8.41 3.91 9.68
N ILE A 161 -9.50 3.24 9.33
CA ILE A 161 -10.73 3.20 10.12
C ILE A 161 -11.24 1.75 10.14
N GLY A 162 -11.32 1.14 11.32
CA GLY A 162 -11.83 -0.22 11.45
C GLY A 162 -11.27 -0.94 12.66
N SER A 163 -11.68 -2.19 12.83
CA SER A 163 -11.29 -3.01 13.98
C SER A 163 -9.90 -3.63 13.85
N GLN A 164 -9.34 -3.77 12.63
CA GLN A 164 -8.03 -4.44 12.44
C GLN A 164 -6.87 -3.68 13.10
N PHE A 165 -6.84 -2.36 12.96
CA PHE A 165 -5.77 -1.50 13.46
C PHE A 165 -6.27 -0.40 14.41
N GLY A 166 -7.59 -0.29 14.59
CA GLY A 166 -8.23 0.87 15.18
C GLY A 166 -8.27 2.07 14.24
N ASN A 167 -8.77 3.19 14.75
CA ASN A 167 -8.86 4.42 13.98
C ASN A 167 -7.57 5.24 14.11
N SER A 168 -6.97 5.61 12.99
CA SER A 168 -5.79 6.46 12.93
C SER A 168 -5.85 7.45 11.77
N TYR A 169 -5.19 8.60 11.95
CA TYR A 169 -5.18 9.69 10.96
C TYR A 169 -3.77 10.27 10.88
N SER A 170 -3.34 10.66 9.68
CA SER A 170 -2.00 11.21 9.44
C SER A 170 -2.03 12.34 8.42
N VAL A 171 -1.07 13.25 8.55
CA VAL A 171 -0.81 14.31 7.58
C VAL A 171 0.67 14.29 7.23
N MET A 172 1.00 14.37 5.94
CA MET A 172 2.36 14.43 5.45
C MET A 172 2.55 15.66 4.57
N PHE A 173 3.56 16.46 4.87
CA PHE A 173 4.05 17.51 4.00
C PHE A 173 5.40 17.11 3.40
N SER A 174 5.60 17.37 2.12
CA SER A 174 6.86 17.04 1.43
C SER A 174 7.30 18.17 0.50
N VAL A 175 8.60 18.43 0.51
CA VAL A 175 9.28 19.33 -0.42
C VAL A 175 10.31 18.52 -1.20
N THR A 176 10.24 18.55 -2.52
CA THR A 176 11.21 17.85 -3.38
C THR A 176 11.86 18.83 -4.33
N LYS A 177 13.18 18.96 -4.26
CA LYS A 177 13.96 19.72 -5.24
C LYS A 177 14.15 18.88 -6.50
N ARG A 178 13.72 19.40 -7.65
CA ARG A 178 14.00 18.78 -8.95
C ARG A 178 15.28 19.37 -9.58
N GLY A 179 16.21 18.51 -9.96
CA GLY A 179 17.47 18.86 -10.63
C GLY A 179 18.67 18.96 -9.68
N ILE A 180 19.81 19.41 -10.22
CA ILE A 180 21.10 19.43 -9.50
C ILE A 180 21.06 20.47 -8.38
N ILE A 181 21.40 20.04 -7.17
CA ILE A 181 21.64 20.93 -6.03
C ILE A 181 23.07 21.45 -6.16
N LYS A 182 23.23 22.63 -6.76
CA LYS A 182 24.53 23.32 -6.78
C LYS A 182 24.78 23.95 -5.41
N ILE A 183 25.46 23.23 -4.53
CA ILE A 183 25.99 23.79 -3.28
C ILE A 183 27.24 24.57 -3.65
N LYS A 184 27.18 25.91 -3.68
CA LYS A 184 28.37 26.73 -3.91
C LYS A 184 29.32 26.58 -2.73
N THR A 185 30.48 25.96 -2.97
CA THR A 185 31.57 25.87 -2.00
C THR A 185 32.12 27.27 -1.70
N LYS A 186 32.67 27.48 -0.49
CA LYS A 186 33.16 28.79 0.00
C LYS A 186 34.13 29.47 -0.99
N ASN A 187 34.92 28.69 -1.74
CA ASN A 187 35.88 29.19 -2.74
C ASN A 187 35.20 29.83 -3.96
N GLU A 188 34.09 29.30 -4.46
CA GLU A 188 33.37 29.89 -5.61
C GLU A 188 32.72 31.24 -5.26
N LYS A 189 32.30 31.42 -3.99
CA LYS A 189 31.82 32.72 -3.50
C LYS A 189 32.96 33.75 -3.46
N LEU A 190 34.17 33.33 -3.11
CA LEU A 190 35.35 34.20 -3.07
C LEU A 190 35.77 34.64 -4.48
N GLU A 191 35.84 33.71 -5.43
CA GLU A 191 36.17 34.03 -6.84
C GLU A 191 35.13 34.93 -7.51
N SER A 192 33.84 34.72 -7.23
CA SER A 192 32.79 35.61 -7.74
C SER A 192 32.92 37.04 -7.22
N LYS A 193 33.31 37.22 -5.94
CA LYS A 193 33.54 38.54 -5.33
C LYS A 193 34.78 39.24 -5.88
N ILE A 194 35.83 38.48 -6.19
CA ILE A 194 37.07 39.02 -6.79
C ILE A 194 36.80 39.49 -8.23
N LYS A 195 36.09 38.69 -9.03
CA LYS A 195 35.71 39.06 -10.42
C LYS A 195 34.81 40.30 -10.49
N THR A 196 33.89 40.51 -9.54
CA THR A 196 33.07 41.74 -9.51
C THR A 196 33.87 42.98 -9.09
N LYS A 197 34.97 42.82 -8.34
CA LYS A 197 35.82 43.94 -7.91
C LYS A 197 36.81 44.43 -8.97
N HIS A 198 37.17 43.58 -9.95
CA HIS A 198 38.09 43.95 -11.04
C HIS A 198 37.39 44.58 -12.26
N ASN A 199 36.06 44.54 -12.32
CA ASN A 199 35.26 45.15 -13.40
C ASN A 199 34.60 46.48 -12.97
N LYS A 200 35.13 47.14 -11.94
CA LYS A 200 34.84 48.54 -11.56
C LYS A 200 36.13 49.32 -11.62
#